data_AF-A0A838B059-F1
#
_entry.id   AF-A0A838B059-F1
#
_cell.length_a   1.000
_cell.length_b   1.000
_cell.length_c   1.000
_cell.angle_alpha   90.00
_cell.angle_beta   90.00
_cell.angle_gamma   90.00
#
_symmetry.space_group_name_H-M   'P 1'
#
loop_
_entity.id
_entity.type
_entity.pdbx_description
1 polymer ?
#
loop_
_entity_poly.entity_id
_entity_poly.type
_entity_poly.pdbx_seq_one_letter_code
_entity_poly.pdbx_strand_id
1 'polypeptide(L)'
;MAKALRRIGRRFPDYGWSWPTGGLDQLLKAALLPDDEAAARHAARWLDENEIDAVSFREHRLLAAISDRSGRKLAGHPAHPRLVGLQKMLWTKSRLAMREAEPALQAMVGAGCAVMLIKGASRIAVNASAQRGRVAHDIDILVRPQDMLAAFDVLTQRDWQIATGVSPQFLRTRLASLRSMNFFKGNFGDIDLHQQAYDGSQQSAEDDLAIWQRARFAEFNGVRLLVPSPADRMTLAIAHGGLDAHTHSDWLVDCTVAIQGGEVDWEVFADIVARRHLAVAAAVALSYLSLEIGIAVPPGELARTVASADRAGLSRWSSVLQAKPRTDFGGLVWLSRGFAKQLRLKRKKGRLQQPAATVWRGKPVLRRAKPAPAAFALSQALPSPNMAGEMMLDVTVRIVVPPVRRRIEMEINAGGLHVARLRSLVISRAGGEKVLHFRGRVSHGEAGRALMLEARPSRQFRSWDNEAEIAAYGALPFQLLSARFSPTR
;
A
#
# COMPACT_ATOMS: atom_id res chain seq x y z
N MET A 1 -22.18 15.75 -31.53
CA MET A 1 -22.77 16.73 -30.59
C MET A 1 -22.55 16.23 -29.16
N ALA A 2 -21.80 16.97 -28.33
CA ALA A 2 -21.62 16.60 -26.93
C ALA A 2 -22.98 16.68 -26.20
N LYS A 3 -23.39 15.59 -25.56
CA LYS A 3 -24.63 15.56 -24.77
C LYS A 3 -24.46 16.53 -23.60
N ALA A 4 -25.45 17.39 -23.35
CA ALA A 4 -25.40 18.31 -22.20
C ALA A 4 -25.26 17.52 -20.89
N LEU A 5 -24.45 18.05 -19.96
CA LEU A 5 -24.27 17.46 -18.63
C LEU A 5 -25.61 17.45 -17.89
N ARG A 6 -26.08 16.28 -17.44
CA ARG A 6 -27.26 16.22 -16.57
C ARG A 6 -26.98 16.88 -15.23
N ARG A 7 -28.02 17.41 -14.57
CA ARG A 7 -27.90 17.92 -13.20
C ARG A 7 -27.38 16.82 -12.26
N ILE A 8 -26.37 17.16 -11.45
CA ILE A 8 -25.81 16.29 -10.40
C ILE A 8 -26.21 16.87 -9.04
N GLY A 9 -26.99 16.11 -8.27
CA GLY A 9 -27.43 16.46 -6.93
C GLY A 9 -26.66 15.74 -5.82
N ARG A 10 -26.87 16.18 -4.57
CA ARG A 10 -26.28 15.56 -3.36
C ARG A 10 -27.12 14.41 -2.78
N ARG A 11 -28.12 13.89 -3.52
CA ARG A 11 -28.99 12.78 -3.08
C ARG A 11 -28.58 11.47 -3.74
N PHE A 12 -28.62 10.37 -2.99
CA PHE A 12 -28.36 9.04 -3.54
C PHE A 12 -29.42 8.68 -4.60
N PRO A 13 -29.07 8.04 -5.73
CA PRO A 13 -27.76 7.48 -6.11
C PRO A 13 -26.91 8.42 -7.00
N ASP A 14 -27.10 9.73 -6.91
CA ASP A 14 -26.35 10.68 -7.72
C ASP A 14 -24.90 10.86 -7.23
N TYR A 15 -24.00 11.26 -8.13
CA TYR A 15 -22.56 11.32 -7.85
C TYR A 15 -22.22 12.34 -6.76
N GLY A 16 -22.99 13.42 -6.66
CA GLY A 16 -22.81 14.44 -5.65
C GLY A 16 -23.10 13.96 -4.23
N TRP A 17 -23.80 12.84 -4.05
CA TRP A 17 -23.99 12.23 -2.73
C TRP A 17 -22.69 11.67 -2.14
N SER A 18 -21.72 11.33 -3.00
CA SER A 18 -20.39 10.85 -2.63
C SER A 18 -19.34 11.95 -2.56
N TRP A 19 -19.72 13.21 -2.83
CA TRP A 19 -18.79 14.32 -2.65
C TRP A 19 -18.38 14.46 -1.18
N PRO A 20 -17.15 14.94 -0.93
CA PRO A 20 -16.72 15.40 0.38
C PRO A 20 -17.76 16.27 1.11
N THR A 21 -17.87 16.09 2.43
CA THR A 21 -18.58 17.00 3.32
C THR A 21 -17.76 17.27 4.60
N GLY A 22 -18.25 18.18 5.45
CA GLY A 22 -17.61 18.52 6.73
C GLY A 22 -16.18 19.06 6.58
N GLY A 23 -15.32 18.74 7.56
CA GLY A 23 -13.94 19.22 7.62
C GLY A 23 -13.08 18.84 6.41
N LEU A 24 -13.36 17.70 5.76
CA LEU A 24 -12.66 17.34 4.52
C LEU A 24 -12.99 18.32 3.39
N ASP A 25 -14.28 18.62 3.19
CA ASP A 25 -14.70 19.55 2.13
C ASP A 25 -14.10 20.94 2.37
N GLN A 26 -14.06 21.40 3.62
CA GLN A 26 -13.38 22.64 4.01
C GLN A 26 -11.88 22.61 3.63
N LEU A 27 -11.14 21.55 3.99
CA LEU A 27 -9.71 21.42 3.64
C LEU A 27 -9.48 21.34 2.13
N LEU A 28 -10.34 20.63 1.39
CA LEU A 28 -10.24 20.55 -0.07
C LEU A 28 -10.52 21.91 -0.71
N LYS A 29 -11.53 22.64 -0.25
CA LYS A 29 -11.82 24.01 -0.71
C LYS A 29 -10.66 24.95 -0.38
N ALA A 30 -10.10 24.86 0.82
CA ALA A 30 -8.90 25.61 1.22
C ALA A 30 -7.68 25.32 0.35
N ALA A 31 -7.52 24.08 -0.13
CA ALA A 31 -6.41 23.69 -1.00
C ALA A 31 -6.66 24.04 -2.48
N LEU A 32 -7.91 23.96 -2.96
CA LEU A 32 -8.21 23.84 -4.39
C LEU A 32 -9.01 24.98 -5.01
N LEU A 33 -9.77 25.77 -4.23
CA LEU A 33 -10.61 26.83 -4.80
C LEU A 33 -9.76 27.81 -5.64
N PRO A 34 -10.20 28.20 -6.85
CA PRO A 34 -9.48 29.18 -7.66
C PRO A 34 -9.36 30.56 -7.00
N ASP A 35 -10.39 31.01 -6.28
CA ASP A 35 -10.36 32.25 -5.50
C ASP A 35 -9.54 32.05 -4.22
N ASP A 36 -8.37 32.69 -4.18
CA ASP A 36 -7.45 32.61 -3.04
C ASP A 36 -8.02 33.20 -1.75
N GLU A 37 -8.90 34.21 -1.81
CA GLU A 37 -9.55 34.75 -0.61
C GLU A 37 -10.58 33.77 -0.05
N ALA A 38 -11.39 33.15 -0.91
CA ALA A 38 -12.30 32.09 -0.50
C ALA A 38 -11.54 30.88 0.08
N ALA A 39 -10.45 30.46 -0.57
CA ALA A 39 -9.59 29.38 -0.09
C ALA A 39 -9.01 29.70 1.30
N ALA A 40 -8.49 30.91 1.51
CA ALA A 40 -7.94 31.34 2.80
C ALA A 40 -9.00 31.38 3.91
N ARG A 41 -10.23 31.84 3.61
CA ARG A 41 -11.35 31.81 4.57
C ARG A 41 -11.71 30.40 4.99
N HIS A 42 -11.75 29.44 4.05
CA HIS A 42 -11.98 28.04 4.38
C HIS A 42 -10.85 27.45 5.24
N ALA A 43 -9.60 27.82 4.97
CA ALA A 43 -8.45 27.40 5.77
C ALA A 43 -8.54 27.93 7.20
N ALA A 44 -8.78 29.24 7.37
CA ALA A 44 -8.90 29.87 8.69
C ALA A 44 -10.03 29.24 9.50
N ARG A 45 -11.22 29.10 8.90
CA ARG A 45 -12.36 28.46 9.55
C ARG A 45 -12.04 27.03 10.03
N TRP A 46 -11.37 26.23 9.19
CA TRP A 46 -11.00 24.88 9.59
C TRP A 46 -10.01 24.88 10.77
N LEU A 47 -9.05 25.81 10.76
CA LEU A 47 -8.05 25.97 11.83
C LEU A 47 -8.66 26.46 13.15
N ASP A 48 -9.74 27.23 13.12
CA ASP A 48 -10.50 27.62 14.31
C ASP A 48 -11.31 26.45 14.89
N GLU A 49 -11.80 25.56 14.03
CA GLU A 49 -12.66 24.43 14.39
C GLU A 49 -11.87 23.16 14.80
N ASN A 50 -10.56 23.08 14.54
CA ASN A 50 -9.77 21.85 14.68
C ASN A 50 -8.34 22.08 15.22
N GLU A 51 -7.86 21.13 16.04
CA GLU A 51 -6.50 21.13 16.54
C GLU A 51 -5.55 20.38 15.59
N ILE A 52 -4.56 21.07 15.02
CA ILE A 52 -3.59 20.51 14.06
C ILE A 52 -2.89 19.25 14.58
N ASP A 53 -2.64 19.16 15.88
CA ASP A 53 -1.88 18.05 16.47
C ASP A 53 -2.73 16.80 16.72
N ALA A 54 -4.05 16.96 16.78
CA ALA A 54 -5.00 15.87 17.00
C ALA A 54 -5.52 15.24 15.70
N VAL A 55 -5.27 15.86 14.54
CA VAL A 55 -5.83 15.39 13.28
C VAL A 55 -5.05 14.23 12.66
N SER A 56 -5.72 13.51 11.76
CA SER A 56 -5.14 12.36 11.08
C SER A 56 -4.06 12.77 10.09
N PHE A 57 -3.14 11.86 9.79
CA PHE A 57 -2.08 12.05 8.79
C PHE A 57 -2.59 12.48 7.40
N ARG A 58 -3.81 12.07 7.04
CA ARG A 58 -4.51 12.50 5.83
C ARG A 58 -4.73 14.01 5.80
N GLU A 59 -5.16 14.58 6.92
CA GLU A 59 -5.43 16.01 7.05
C GLU A 59 -4.13 16.79 7.07
N HIS A 60 -3.08 16.26 7.71
CA HIS A 60 -1.72 16.82 7.63
C HIS A 60 -1.22 17.01 6.19
N ARG A 61 -1.52 16.07 5.28
CA ARG A 61 -1.14 16.19 3.87
C ARG A 61 -1.85 17.34 3.15
N LEU A 62 -3.13 17.59 3.43
CA LEU A 62 -3.84 18.75 2.89
C LEU A 62 -3.40 20.06 3.55
N LEU A 63 -3.12 20.04 4.85
CA LEU A 63 -2.57 21.19 5.57
C LEU A 63 -1.21 21.62 5.01
N ALA A 64 -0.35 20.68 4.60
CA ALA A 64 0.89 21.02 3.90
C ALA A 64 0.62 21.76 2.57
N ALA A 65 -0.36 21.32 1.78
CA ALA A 65 -0.76 22.00 0.55
C ALA A 65 -1.34 23.40 0.81
N ILE A 66 -2.18 23.54 1.84
CA ILE A 66 -2.76 24.82 2.27
C ILE A 66 -1.67 25.77 2.76
N SER A 67 -0.69 25.28 3.51
CA SER A 67 0.44 26.08 3.99
C SER A 67 1.28 26.64 2.84
N ASP A 68 1.55 25.80 1.83
CA ASP A 68 2.32 26.22 0.65
C ASP A 68 1.58 27.28 -0.17
N ARG A 69 0.27 27.08 -0.37
CA ARG A 69 -0.58 27.98 -1.14
C ARG A 69 -0.88 29.28 -0.42
N SER A 70 -1.38 29.19 0.81
CA SER A 70 -2.07 30.29 1.52
C SER A 70 -1.28 30.82 2.71
N GLY A 71 -0.05 30.35 2.96
CA GLY A 71 0.74 30.69 4.15
C GLY A 71 0.81 32.20 4.43
N ARG A 72 1.10 33.03 3.42
CA ARG A 72 1.16 34.50 3.59
C ARG A 72 -0.18 35.11 4.03
N LYS A 73 -1.30 34.64 3.48
CA LYS A 73 -2.64 35.13 3.83
C LYS A 73 -3.08 34.67 5.21
N LEU A 74 -2.53 33.55 5.69
CA LEU A 74 -2.78 33.02 7.03
C LEU A 74 -1.82 33.58 8.08
N ALA A 75 -0.88 34.46 7.73
CA ALA A 75 0.18 34.91 8.64
C ALA A 75 -0.32 35.51 9.96
N GLY A 76 -1.50 36.16 9.96
CA GLY A 76 -2.14 36.72 11.16
C GLY A 76 -2.93 35.72 12.01
N HIS A 77 -3.10 34.48 11.54
CA HIS A 77 -3.87 33.46 12.26
C HIS A 77 -3.04 32.83 13.39
N PRO A 78 -3.60 32.63 14.60
CA PRO A 78 -2.87 32.01 15.71
C PRO A 78 -2.24 30.63 15.41
N ALA A 79 -2.87 29.83 14.53
CA ALA A 79 -2.40 28.49 14.16
C ALA A 79 -1.32 28.50 13.05
N HIS A 80 -1.05 29.63 12.42
CA HIS A 80 -0.12 29.71 11.28
C HIS A 80 1.31 29.27 11.60
N PRO A 81 1.94 29.65 12.74
CA PRO A 81 3.27 29.15 13.08
C PRO A 81 3.31 27.62 13.18
N ARG A 82 2.25 27.00 13.71
CA ARG A 82 2.14 25.54 13.81
C ARG A 82 1.97 24.90 12.44
N LEU A 83 1.15 25.49 11.57
CA LEU A 83 0.97 25.06 10.18
C LEU A 83 2.29 25.07 9.40
N VAL A 84 3.09 26.14 9.52
CA VAL A 84 4.42 26.24 8.92
C VAL A 84 5.37 25.19 9.50
N GLY A 85 5.33 24.96 10.82
CA GLY A 85 6.09 23.91 11.48
C GLY A 85 5.76 22.51 10.95
N LEU A 86 4.48 22.21 10.79
CA LEU A 86 4.00 20.96 10.18
C LEU A 86 4.52 20.81 8.75
N GLN A 87 4.38 21.84 7.92
CA GLN A 87 4.86 21.83 6.53
C GLN A 87 6.37 21.53 6.49
N LYS A 88 7.18 22.23 7.29
CA LYS A 88 8.63 22.02 7.38
C LYS A 88 8.95 20.59 7.80
N MET A 89 8.30 20.08 8.84
CA MET A 89 8.51 18.72 9.34
C MET A 89 8.20 17.67 8.27
N LEU A 90 7.07 17.81 7.56
CA LEU A 90 6.67 16.90 6.50
C LEU A 90 7.60 16.99 5.28
N TRP A 91 7.98 18.20 4.86
CA TRP A 91 8.94 18.41 3.78
C TRP A 91 10.30 17.78 4.09
N THR A 92 10.82 17.97 5.31
CA THR A 92 12.07 17.36 5.76
C THR A 92 11.99 15.83 5.73
N LYS A 93 10.90 15.24 6.23
CA LYS A 93 10.69 13.78 6.17
C LYS A 93 10.66 13.26 4.73
N SER A 94 9.99 13.97 3.82
CA SER A 94 9.96 13.64 2.39
C SER A 94 11.37 13.69 1.78
N ARG A 95 12.16 14.74 2.05
CA ARG A 95 13.55 14.85 1.61
C ARG A 95 14.43 13.70 2.12
N LEU A 96 14.29 13.34 3.39
CA LEU A 96 15.05 12.24 3.99
C LEU A 96 14.66 10.89 3.39
N ALA A 97 13.36 10.64 3.15
CA ALA A 97 12.90 9.43 2.48
C ALA A 97 13.44 9.32 1.06
N MET A 98 13.44 10.42 0.29
CA MET A 98 14.01 10.47 -1.05
C MET A 98 15.51 10.18 -1.07
N ARG A 99 16.27 10.80 -0.16
CA ARG A 99 17.70 10.56 0.00
C ARG A 99 18.00 9.10 0.33
N GLU A 100 17.20 8.50 1.21
CA GLU A 100 17.39 7.11 1.61
C GLU A 100 17.05 6.12 0.48
N ALA A 101 16.08 6.48 -0.38
CA ALA A 101 15.67 5.68 -1.54
C ALA A 101 16.64 5.78 -2.72
N GLU A 102 17.34 6.90 -2.89
CA GLU A 102 18.20 7.19 -4.05
C GLU A 102 19.20 6.06 -4.39
N PRO A 103 20.00 5.51 -3.45
CA PRO A 103 20.96 4.45 -3.78
C PRO A 103 20.30 3.16 -4.29
N ALA A 104 19.08 2.85 -3.81
CA ALA A 104 18.33 1.70 -4.28
C ALA A 104 17.79 1.94 -5.70
N LEU A 105 17.27 3.14 -5.97
CA LEU A 105 16.77 3.53 -7.30
C LEU A 105 17.90 3.53 -8.34
N GLN A 106 19.06 4.10 -8.00
CA GLN A 106 20.26 4.07 -8.85
C GLN A 106 20.70 2.63 -9.16
N ALA A 107 20.71 1.76 -8.14
CA ALA A 107 21.08 0.36 -8.32
C ALA A 107 20.09 -0.42 -9.18
N MET A 108 18.78 -0.15 -9.07
CA MET A 108 17.77 -0.75 -9.96
C MET A 108 17.99 -0.32 -11.42
N VAL A 109 18.20 0.98 -11.66
CA VAL A 109 18.50 1.49 -13.01
C VAL A 109 19.80 0.90 -13.54
N GLY A 110 20.86 0.83 -12.71
CA GLY A 110 22.13 0.22 -13.07
C GLY A 110 22.05 -1.29 -13.36
N ALA A 111 21.08 -1.99 -12.77
CA ALA A 111 20.77 -3.38 -13.08
C ALA A 111 19.88 -3.55 -14.33
N GLY A 112 19.55 -2.46 -15.03
CA GLY A 112 18.73 -2.46 -16.24
C GLY A 112 17.23 -2.49 -15.99
N CYS A 113 16.76 -2.35 -14.74
CA CYS A 113 15.34 -2.33 -14.44
C CYS A 113 14.68 -1.05 -14.96
N ALA A 114 13.54 -1.18 -15.64
CA ALA A 114 12.70 -0.03 -15.94
C ALA A 114 11.91 0.36 -14.68
N VAL A 115 12.27 1.48 -14.06
CA VAL A 115 11.62 1.97 -12.82
C VAL A 115 10.77 3.20 -13.13
N MET A 116 9.49 3.11 -12.78
CA MET A 116 8.53 4.20 -12.92
C MET A 116 8.07 4.69 -11.55
N LEU A 117 8.26 5.98 -11.26
CA LEU A 117 7.67 6.60 -10.08
C LEU A 117 6.17 6.77 -10.30
N ILE A 118 5.37 6.39 -9.32
CA ILE A 118 3.91 6.60 -9.34
C ILE A 118 3.48 7.43 -8.13
N LYS A 119 2.20 7.82 -8.08
CA LYS A 119 1.58 8.60 -7.01
C LYS A 119 2.40 9.88 -6.65
N GLY A 120 2.61 10.16 -5.37
CA GLY A 120 3.23 11.41 -4.90
C GLY A 120 4.64 11.64 -5.44
N ALA A 121 5.46 10.59 -5.50
CA ALA A 121 6.83 10.69 -6.02
C ALA A 121 6.84 11.11 -7.51
N SER A 122 5.90 10.60 -8.31
CA SER A 122 5.76 11.00 -9.73
C SER A 122 5.44 12.48 -9.92
N ARG A 123 4.68 13.08 -8.97
CA ARG A 123 4.36 14.52 -9.00
C ARG A 123 5.59 15.36 -8.68
N ILE A 124 6.37 14.95 -7.68
CA ILE A 124 7.61 15.63 -7.29
C ILE A 124 8.66 15.54 -8.41
N ALA A 125 8.77 14.40 -9.08
CA ALA A 125 9.71 14.23 -10.20
C ALA A 125 9.40 15.13 -11.41
N VAL A 126 8.11 15.34 -11.72
CA VAL A 126 7.70 16.25 -12.81
C VAL A 126 7.83 17.72 -12.42
N ASN A 127 7.61 18.06 -11.16
CA ASN A 127 7.78 19.41 -10.65
C ASN A 127 8.38 19.40 -9.23
N ALA A 128 9.68 19.67 -9.14
CA ALA A 128 10.40 19.66 -7.87
C ALA A 128 9.84 20.66 -6.84
N SER A 129 9.23 21.78 -7.28
CA SER A 129 8.63 22.75 -6.37
C SER A 129 7.38 22.21 -5.66
N ALA A 130 6.71 21.20 -6.25
CA ALA A 130 5.52 20.57 -5.66
C ALA A 130 5.81 19.88 -4.32
N GLN A 131 7.07 19.59 -4.00
CA GLN A 131 7.47 18.96 -2.74
C GLN A 131 7.07 19.77 -1.50
N ARG A 132 6.93 21.09 -1.61
CA ARG A 132 6.53 21.96 -0.49
C ARG A 132 5.08 21.74 -0.06
N GLY A 133 4.20 21.47 -1.02
CA GLY A 133 2.77 21.22 -0.79
C GLY A 133 2.35 19.76 -0.88
N ARG A 134 3.25 18.86 -1.32
CA ARG A 134 2.98 17.42 -1.48
C ARG A 134 4.06 16.58 -0.84
N VAL A 135 3.67 15.85 0.19
CA VAL A 135 4.57 14.97 0.94
C VAL A 135 4.56 13.56 0.33
N ALA A 136 5.73 13.02 0.04
CA ALA A 136 5.93 11.61 -0.34
C ALA A 136 6.76 10.95 0.77
N HIS A 137 6.07 10.36 1.75
CA HIS A 137 6.74 9.61 2.82
C HIS A 137 7.13 8.21 2.33
N ASP A 138 6.26 7.61 1.54
CA ASP A 138 6.44 6.40 0.77
C ASP A 138 6.84 6.74 -0.68
N ILE A 139 7.92 6.11 -1.15
CA ILE A 139 8.32 6.18 -2.55
C ILE A 139 7.68 4.99 -3.28
N ASP A 140 6.53 5.25 -3.90
CA ASP A 140 5.86 4.26 -4.73
C ASP A 140 6.56 4.12 -6.09
N ILE A 141 7.02 2.91 -6.37
CA ILE A 141 7.66 2.57 -7.65
C ILE A 141 6.91 1.43 -8.33
N LEU A 142 6.79 1.52 -9.65
CA LEU A 142 6.30 0.47 -10.51
C LEU A 142 7.48 -0.07 -11.31
N VAL A 143 7.64 -1.39 -11.33
CA VAL A 143 8.58 -2.10 -12.21
C VAL A 143 7.81 -3.04 -13.12
N ARG A 144 8.42 -3.45 -14.24
CA ARG A 144 7.79 -4.46 -15.10
C ARG A 144 7.82 -5.82 -14.40
N PRO A 145 6.85 -6.72 -14.66
CA PRO A 145 6.84 -8.05 -14.05
C PRO A 145 8.15 -8.83 -14.22
N GLN A 146 8.82 -8.70 -15.38
CA GLN A 146 10.13 -9.33 -15.61
C GLN A 146 11.26 -8.73 -14.76
N ASP A 147 11.17 -7.46 -14.37
CA ASP A 147 12.18 -6.75 -13.58
C ASP A 147 11.94 -6.93 -12.07
N MET A 148 10.80 -7.51 -11.67
CA MET A 148 10.38 -7.63 -10.28
C MET A 148 11.39 -8.39 -9.43
N LEU A 149 11.99 -9.46 -9.97
CA LEU A 149 13.02 -10.22 -9.26
C LEU A 149 14.30 -9.40 -9.06
N ALA A 150 14.76 -8.70 -10.10
CA ALA A 150 15.96 -7.87 -10.02
C ALA A 150 15.77 -6.70 -9.04
N ALA A 151 14.63 -6.01 -9.08
CA ALA A 151 14.29 -4.95 -8.14
C ALA A 151 14.21 -5.46 -6.68
N PHE A 152 13.60 -6.63 -6.48
CA PHE A 152 13.56 -7.29 -5.18
C PHE A 152 14.96 -7.64 -4.65
N ASP A 153 15.81 -8.21 -5.50
CA ASP A 153 17.18 -8.59 -5.13
C ASP A 153 18.01 -7.33 -4.79
N VAL A 154 17.83 -6.21 -5.52
CA VAL A 154 18.49 -4.92 -5.20
C VAL A 154 18.14 -4.42 -3.80
N LEU A 155 16.85 -4.46 -3.42
CA LEU A 155 16.39 -4.00 -2.11
C LEU A 155 16.92 -4.91 -1.00
N THR A 156 16.76 -6.21 -1.15
CA THR A 156 17.15 -7.20 -0.12
C THR A 156 18.66 -7.23 0.11
N GLN A 157 19.48 -7.02 -0.92
CA GLN A 157 20.95 -6.92 -0.79
C GLN A 157 21.44 -5.60 -0.17
N ARG A 158 20.56 -4.59 -0.01
CA ARG A 158 20.89 -3.26 0.52
C ARG A 158 20.22 -2.98 1.87
N ASP A 159 19.95 -4.03 2.62
CA ASP A 159 19.38 -4.01 3.98
C ASP A 159 17.97 -3.42 4.07
N TRP A 160 17.23 -3.41 2.96
CA TRP A 160 15.80 -3.08 3.02
C TRP A 160 15.00 -4.25 3.58
N GLN A 161 14.20 -3.98 4.60
CA GLN A 161 13.41 -4.98 5.31
C GLN A 161 11.96 -4.99 4.82
N ILE A 162 11.37 -6.17 4.60
CA ILE A 162 9.98 -6.28 4.18
C ILE A 162 9.02 -6.08 5.36
N ALA A 163 7.98 -5.26 5.19
CA ALA A 163 6.97 -4.94 6.20
C ALA A 163 6.19 -6.17 6.76
N THR A 164 6.16 -7.30 6.04
CA THR A 164 5.35 -8.48 6.40
C THR A 164 6.01 -9.43 7.39
N GLY A 165 7.31 -9.29 7.70
CA GLY A 165 8.04 -10.13 8.66
C GLY A 165 8.52 -11.51 8.15
N VAL A 166 7.99 -11.98 7.01
CA VAL A 166 8.47 -13.19 6.31
C VAL A 166 9.88 -12.98 5.75
N SER A 167 10.59 -14.08 5.46
CA SER A 167 11.93 -14.00 4.88
C SER A 167 11.92 -13.59 3.40
N PRO A 168 13.03 -13.03 2.89
CA PRO A 168 13.23 -12.84 1.46
C PRO A 168 13.09 -14.13 0.64
N GLN A 169 13.57 -15.26 1.18
CA GLN A 169 13.50 -16.57 0.53
C GLN A 169 12.04 -16.97 0.29
N PHE A 170 11.16 -16.79 1.28
CA PHE A 170 9.74 -17.07 1.14
C PHE A 170 9.07 -16.16 0.10
N LEU A 171 9.37 -14.85 0.13
CA LEU A 171 8.77 -13.92 -0.82
C LEU A 171 9.22 -14.19 -2.26
N ARG A 172 10.45 -14.65 -2.45
CA ARG A 172 10.98 -15.02 -3.77
C ARG A 172 10.09 -16.04 -4.47
N THR A 173 9.53 -17.02 -3.73
CA THR A 173 8.61 -18.03 -4.30
C THR A 173 7.22 -17.47 -4.61
N ARG A 174 6.96 -16.19 -4.28
CA ARG A 174 5.64 -15.54 -4.37
C ARG A 174 5.66 -14.31 -5.25
N LEU A 175 6.83 -13.81 -5.68
CA LEU A 175 6.95 -12.54 -6.40
C LEU A 175 5.95 -12.40 -7.54
N ALA A 176 5.85 -13.38 -8.44
CA ALA A 176 4.93 -13.35 -9.59
C ALA A 176 3.44 -13.18 -9.23
N SER A 177 3.09 -13.43 -7.97
CA SER A 177 1.71 -13.39 -7.47
C SER A 177 1.41 -12.20 -6.56
N LEU A 178 2.39 -11.34 -6.30
CA LEU A 178 2.24 -10.18 -5.42
C LEU A 178 1.99 -8.93 -6.26
N ARG A 179 0.96 -8.16 -5.95
CA ARG A 179 0.74 -6.88 -6.62
C ARG A 179 1.86 -5.87 -6.27
N SER A 180 2.14 -5.76 -4.99
CA SER A 180 3.15 -4.88 -4.43
C SER A 180 3.71 -5.41 -3.11
N MET A 181 4.82 -4.83 -2.68
CA MET A 181 5.47 -5.08 -1.40
C MET A 181 6.10 -3.80 -0.87
N ASN A 182 5.91 -3.56 0.42
CA ASN A 182 6.49 -2.42 1.09
C ASN A 182 7.75 -2.80 1.86
N PHE A 183 8.77 -1.95 1.73
CA PHE A 183 10.11 -2.10 2.28
C PHE A 183 10.51 -0.88 3.10
N PHE A 184 11.23 -1.13 4.19
CA PHE A 184 11.75 -0.11 5.07
C PHE A 184 13.26 -0.16 5.19
N LYS A 185 13.89 1.01 5.35
CA LYS A 185 15.31 1.13 5.71
C LYS A 185 15.51 2.31 6.65
N GLY A 186 16.15 2.04 7.79
CA GLY A 186 16.36 3.04 8.84
C GLY A 186 15.06 3.76 9.23
N ASN A 187 15.21 5.03 9.62
CA ASN A 187 14.09 5.84 10.11
C ASN A 187 13.21 6.43 9.00
N PHE A 188 13.75 6.58 7.78
CA PHE A 188 13.09 7.36 6.72
C PHE A 188 12.87 6.60 5.42
N GLY A 189 13.65 5.54 5.13
CA GLY A 189 13.50 4.78 3.90
C GLY A 189 12.17 4.03 3.87
N ASP A 190 11.34 4.30 2.87
CA ASP A 190 10.05 3.68 2.63
C ASP A 190 9.85 3.53 1.12
N ILE A 191 9.90 2.30 0.60
CA ILE A 191 9.67 2.01 -0.81
C ILE A 191 8.51 1.02 -0.91
N ASP A 192 7.46 1.38 -1.64
CA ASP A 192 6.42 0.43 -2.05
C ASP A 192 6.73 0.00 -3.49
N LEU A 193 7.19 -1.25 -3.64
CA LEU A 193 7.55 -1.86 -4.91
C LEU A 193 6.31 -2.53 -5.51
N HIS A 194 5.80 -1.97 -6.61
CA HIS A 194 4.65 -2.48 -7.36
C HIS A 194 5.12 -3.15 -8.66
N GLN A 195 4.44 -4.23 -9.07
CA GLN A 195 4.51 -4.73 -10.46
C GLN A 195 3.18 -4.55 -11.21
N GLN A 196 2.16 -4.04 -10.52
CA GLN A 196 0.83 -3.79 -11.07
C GLN A 196 0.32 -2.44 -10.56
N ALA A 197 0.06 -1.53 -11.49
CA ALA A 197 -0.34 -0.17 -11.17
C ALA A 197 -1.76 -0.10 -10.59
N TYR A 198 -2.66 -0.99 -10.99
CA TYR A 198 -4.07 -0.98 -10.58
C TYR A 198 -4.45 -2.21 -9.72
N ASP A 199 -5.63 -2.16 -9.10
CA ASP A 199 -6.14 -3.28 -8.31
C ASP A 199 -6.52 -4.49 -9.17
N GLY A 200 -6.58 -5.69 -8.58
CA GLY A 200 -6.91 -6.93 -9.30
C GLY A 200 -8.25 -6.91 -10.04
N SER A 201 -9.23 -6.09 -9.62
CA SER A 201 -10.48 -5.92 -10.38
C SER A 201 -10.34 -5.07 -11.64
N GLN A 202 -9.22 -4.36 -11.80
CA GLN A 202 -8.90 -3.43 -12.88
C GLN A 202 -7.69 -3.93 -13.69
N GLN A 203 -7.18 -5.11 -13.37
CA GLN A 203 -5.95 -5.65 -13.97
C GLN A 203 -6.18 -6.06 -15.43
N SER A 204 -5.24 -5.68 -16.29
CA SER A 204 -5.18 -6.06 -17.70
C SER A 204 -3.74 -5.88 -18.16
N ALA A 205 -3.12 -6.94 -18.69
CA ALA A 205 -1.71 -6.92 -19.07
C ALA A 205 -1.44 -5.93 -20.23
N GLU A 206 -2.38 -5.85 -21.18
CA GLU A 206 -2.31 -4.89 -22.29
C GLU A 206 -2.39 -3.45 -21.76
N ASP A 207 -3.36 -3.18 -20.87
CA ASP A 207 -3.51 -1.85 -20.29
C ASP A 207 -2.33 -1.49 -19.37
N ASP A 208 -1.72 -2.47 -18.71
CA ASP A 208 -0.54 -2.25 -17.86
C ASP A 208 0.68 -1.89 -18.73
N LEU A 209 0.86 -2.58 -19.87
CA LEU A 209 1.89 -2.25 -20.87
C LEU A 209 1.69 -0.84 -21.45
N ALA A 210 0.44 -0.44 -21.69
CA ALA A 210 0.11 0.86 -22.27
C ALA A 210 0.59 2.05 -21.41
N ILE A 211 0.63 1.89 -20.08
CA ILE A 211 1.20 2.91 -19.16
C ILE A 211 2.69 3.11 -19.46
N TRP A 212 3.43 2.03 -19.70
CA TRP A 212 4.86 2.09 -20.01
C TRP A 212 5.13 2.70 -21.39
N GLN A 213 4.28 2.46 -22.37
CA GLN A 213 4.40 3.03 -23.71
C GLN A 213 4.20 4.55 -23.72
N ARG A 214 3.36 5.07 -22.82
CA ARG A 214 3.10 6.51 -22.66
C ARG A 214 3.96 7.19 -21.58
N ALA A 215 4.87 6.44 -20.95
CA ALA A 215 5.70 6.96 -19.87
C ALA A 215 6.70 8.01 -20.40
N ARG A 216 7.04 8.97 -19.55
CA ARG A 216 8.02 10.02 -19.84
C ARG A 216 9.17 9.94 -18.86
N PHE A 217 10.35 10.39 -19.27
CA PHE A 217 11.47 10.53 -18.34
C PHE A 217 11.26 11.73 -17.41
N ALA A 218 11.67 11.57 -16.16
CA ALA A 218 11.78 12.64 -15.18
C ALA A 218 13.03 12.41 -14.32
N GLU A 219 13.53 13.49 -13.72
CA GLU A 219 14.63 13.41 -12.76
C GLU A 219 14.07 13.42 -11.34
N PHE A 220 14.57 12.51 -10.51
CA PHE A 220 14.18 12.42 -9.11
C PHE A 220 15.42 12.23 -8.26
N ASN A 221 15.80 13.30 -7.55
CA ASN A 221 16.97 13.32 -6.67
C ASN A 221 18.24 12.82 -7.40
N GLY A 222 18.51 13.35 -8.60
CA GLY A 222 19.65 12.97 -9.44
C GLY A 222 19.49 11.65 -10.21
N VAL A 223 18.38 10.92 -10.05
CA VAL A 223 18.13 9.66 -10.76
C VAL A 223 17.16 9.88 -11.90
N ARG A 224 17.55 9.50 -13.12
CA ARG A 224 16.67 9.52 -14.30
C ARG A 224 15.74 8.30 -14.26
N LEU A 225 14.46 8.54 -14.07
CA LEU A 225 13.41 7.52 -13.91
C LEU A 225 12.25 7.79 -14.87
N LEU A 226 11.30 6.87 -14.95
CA LEU A 226 10.06 7.05 -15.69
C LEU A 226 8.95 7.61 -14.78
N VAL A 227 8.01 8.33 -15.38
CA VAL A 227 6.73 8.74 -14.77
C VAL A 227 5.60 8.46 -15.76
N PRO A 228 4.38 8.15 -15.30
CA PRO A 228 3.24 8.00 -16.19
C PRO A 228 2.90 9.31 -16.90
N SER A 229 2.22 9.22 -18.04
CA SER A 229 1.64 10.39 -18.71
C SER A 229 0.69 11.16 -17.77
N PRO A 230 0.39 12.44 -18.03
CA PRO A 230 -0.60 13.18 -17.25
C PRO A 230 -1.96 12.47 -17.12
N ALA A 231 -2.45 11.86 -18.20
CA ALA A 231 -3.69 11.07 -18.19
C ALA A 231 -3.58 9.82 -17.31
N ASP A 232 -2.46 9.08 -17.40
CA ASP A 232 -2.20 7.90 -16.55
C ASP A 232 -2.07 8.31 -15.06
N ARG A 233 -1.37 9.41 -14.75
CA ARG A 233 -1.26 9.91 -13.37
C ARG A 233 -2.62 10.28 -12.79
N MET A 234 -3.47 10.96 -13.57
CA MET A 234 -4.82 11.35 -13.13
C MET A 234 -5.72 10.11 -12.92
N THR A 235 -5.70 9.15 -13.84
CA THR A 235 -6.49 7.91 -13.67
C THR A 235 -5.99 7.04 -12.54
N LEU A 236 -4.67 6.95 -12.31
CA LEU A 236 -4.10 6.29 -11.14
C LEU A 236 -4.53 6.96 -9.84
N ALA A 237 -4.52 8.30 -9.77
CA ALA A 237 -5.01 9.04 -8.61
C ALA A 237 -6.50 8.73 -8.34
N ILE A 238 -7.34 8.71 -9.36
CA ILE A 238 -8.77 8.34 -9.24
C ILE A 238 -8.95 6.87 -8.84
N ALA A 239 -8.16 5.95 -9.39
CA ALA A 239 -8.28 4.52 -9.08
C ALA A 239 -7.92 4.20 -7.63
N HIS A 240 -6.87 4.83 -7.09
CA HIS A 240 -6.42 4.63 -5.72
C HIS A 240 -7.15 5.47 -4.69
N GLY A 241 -7.62 6.67 -5.09
CA GLY A 241 -8.31 7.60 -4.21
C GLY A 241 -9.83 7.46 -4.20
N GLY A 242 -10.44 7.11 -5.33
CA GLY A 242 -11.89 6.97 -5.48
C GLY A 242 -12.47 5.67 -4.92
N LEU A 243 -11.66 4.60 -4.87
CA LEU A 243 -11.99 3.38 -4.14
C LEU A 243 -11.57 3.51 -2.67
N ASP A 244 -12.52 3.40 -1.75
CA ASP A 244 -12.28 3.61 -0.31
C ASP A 244 -11.84 5.07 -0.01
N ALA A 245 -12.52 6.02 -0.66
CA ALA A 245 -12.37 7.46 -0.49
C ALA A 245 -11.96 7.80 0.94
N HIS A 246 -10.77 8.40 1.05
CA HIS A 246 -10.16 8.96 2.27
C HIS A 246 -9.24 8.09 3.12
N THR A 247 -8.52 7.13 2.52
CA THR A 247 -7.24 6.76 3.15
C THR A 247 -6.16 7.83 2.87
N HIS A 248 -6.27 8.53 1.73
CA HIS A 248 -5.42 9.66 1.33
C HIS A 248 -6.34 10.70 0.66
N SER A 249 -6.36 11.97 1.04
CA SER A 249 -7.30 13.00 0.50
C SER A 249 -6.70 13.91 -0.56
N ASP A 250 -5.40 13.82 -0.77
CA ASP A 250 -4.63 14.66 -1.68
C ASP A 250 -4.67 14.21 -3.15
N TRP A 251 -5.30 13.08 -3.46
CA TRP A 251 -5.47 12.62 -4.85
C TRP A 251 -6.34 13.57 -5.69
N LEU A 252 -7.29 14.29 -5.09
CA LEU A 252 -8.03 15.35 -5.79
C LEU A 252 -7.13 16.55 -6.12
N VAL A 253 -6.15 16.85 -5.26
CA VAL A 253 -5.11 17.84 -5.54
C VAL A 253 -4.23 17.38 -6.71
N ASP A 254 -3.85 16.10 -6.72
CA ASP A 254 -3.07 15.52 -7.81
C ASP A 254 -3.84 15.58 -9.16
N CYS A 255 -5.16 15.36 -9.14
CA CYS A 255 -6.02 15.53 -10.33
C CYS A 255 -6.10 16.99 -10.78
N THR A 256 -6.33 17.92 -9.85
CA THR A 256 -6.40 19.36 -10.17
C THR A 256 -5.10 19.86 -10.81
N VAL A 257 -3.95 19.48 -10.24
CA VAL A 257 -2.64 19.85 -10.80
C VAL A 257 -2.44 19.29 -12.21
N ALA A 258 -2.86 18.04 -12.46
CA ALA A 258 -2.80 17.48 -13.80
C ALA A 258 -3.68 18.26 -14.79
N ILE A 259 -4.93 18.56 -14.42
CA ILE A 259 -5.89 19.31 -15.26
C ILE A 259 -5.36 20.72 -15.56
N GLN A 260 -4.91 21.44 -14.53
CA GLN A 260 -4.39 22.81 -14.68
C GLN A 260 -3.07 22.88 -15.45
N GLY A 261 -2.28 21.80 -15.43
CA GLY A 261 -1.08 21.69 -16.26
C GLY A 261 -1.37 21.68 -17.76
N GLY A 262 -2.62 21.45 -18.19
CA GLY A 262 -3.04 21.54 -19.59
C GLY A 262 -2.55 20.41 -20.50
N GLU A 263 -1.80 19.44 -19.97
CA GLU A 263 -1.20 18.34 -20.74
C GLU A 263 -2.00 17.03 -20.70
N VAL A 264 -3.21 17.05 -20.13
CA VAL A 264 -4.06 15.85 -20.06
C VAL A 264 -4.64 15.59 -21.45
N ASP A 265 -4.21 14.49 -22.04
CA ASP A 265 -4.91 13.87 -23.17
C ASP A 265 -6.21 13.21 -22.65
N TRP A 266 -7.34 13.85 -22.95
CA TRP A 266 -8.65 13.42 -22.47
C TRP A 266 -9.19 12.18 -23.20
N GLU A 267 -8.74 11.90 -24.41
CA GLU A 267 -9.13 10.67 -25.13
C GLU A 267 -8.42 9.47 -24.50
N VAL A 268 -7.12 9.60 -24.19
CA VAL A 268 -6.39 8.58 -23.42
C VAL A 268 -7.02 8.40 -22.03
N PHE A 269 -7.38 9.49 -21.34
CA PHE A 269 -8.08 9.41 -20.06
C PHE A 269 -9.40 8.63 -20.17
N ALA A 270 -10.24 8.96 -21.16
CA ALA A 270 -11.54 8.33 -21.36
C ALA A 270 -11.40 6.83 -21.67
N ASP A 271 -10.41 6.44 -22.48
CA ASP A 271 -10.11 5.05 -22.80
C ASP A 271 -9.70 4.25 -21.55
N ILE A 272 -8.72 4.76 -20.79
CA ILE A 272 -8.29 4.12 -19.53
C ILE A 272 -9.47 3.99 -18.57
N VAL A 273 -10.28 5.04 -18.42
CA VAL A 273 -11.46 5.03 -17.53
C VAL A 273 -12.46 3.97 -17.94
N ALA A 274 -12.69 3.79 -19.24
CA ALA A 274 -13.59 2.76 -19.76
C ALA A 274 -13.02 1.35 -19.54
N ARG A 275 -11.80 1.10 -20.02
CA ARG A 275 -11.12 -0.22 -19.98
C ARG A 275 -10.86 -0.70 -18.55
N ARG A 276 -10.55 0.21 -17.62
CA ARG A 276 -10.31 -0.10 -16.19
C ARG A 276 -11.58 -0.01 -15.33
N HIS A 277 -12.75 0.23 -15.93
CA HIS A 277 -14.03 0.35 -15.22
C HIS A 277 -14.04 1.43 -14.12
N LEU A 278 -13.41 2.57 -14.37
CA LEU A 278 -13.27 3.69 -13.43
C LEU A 278 -14.34 4.77 -13.60
N ALA A 279 -15.28 4.61 -14.54
CA ALA A 279 -16.23 5.66 -14.93
C ALA A 279 -16.96 6.31 -13.76
N VAL A 280 -17.44 5.53 -12.79
CA VAL A 280 -18.15 6.08 -11.61
C VAL A 280 -17.22 6.88 -10.70
N ALA A 281 -16.00 6.38 -10.44
CA ALA A 281 -15.03 7.09 -9.61
C ALA A 281 -14.58 8.39 -10.29
N ALA A 282 -14.35 8.34 -11.60
CA ALA A 282 -14.04 9.51 -12.42
C ALA A 282 -15.19 10.52 -12.44
N ALA A 283 -16.44 10.07 -12.58
CA ALA A 283 -17.61 10.95 -12.54
C ALA A 283 -17.76 11.66 -11.19
N VAL A 284 -17.58 10.95 -10.06
CA VAL A 284 -17.59 11.57 -8.72
C VAL A 284 -16.48 12.61 -8.59
N ALA A 285 -15.25 12.28 -8.99
CA ALA A 285 -14.09 13.16 -8.88
C ALA A 285 -14.23 14.42 -9.76
N LEU A 286 -14.45 14.25 -11.07
CA LEU A 286 -14.50 15.35 -12.02
C LEU A 286 -15.71 16.24 -11.80
N SER A 287 -16.85 15.68 -11.39
CA SER A 287 -18.03 16.51 -11.06
C SER A 287 -17.83 17.32 -9.79
N TYR A 288 -17.14 16.80 -8.77
CA TYR A 288 -16.77 17.59 -7.60
C TYR A 288 -15.82 18.73 -7.97
N LEU A 289 -14.73 18.40 -8.67
CA LEU A 289 -13.73 19.38 -9.10
C LEU A 289 -14.34 20.48 -9.96
N SER A 290 -15.25 20.12 -10.88
CA SER A 290 -15.88 21.10 -11.76
C SER A 290 -16.99 21.90 -11.08
N LEU A 291 -17.92 21.25 -10.37
CA LEU A 291 -19.15 21.88 -9.91
C LEU A 291 -19.05 22.49 -8.50
N GLU A 292 -18.21 21.94 -7.61
CA GLU A 292 -18.06 22.43 -6.23
C GLU A 292 -16.79 23.26 -6.04
N ILE A 293 -15.73 22.93 -6.78
CA ILE A 293 -14.44 23.62 -6.67
C ILE A 293 -14.24 24.64 -7.81
N GLY A 294 -14.82 24.43 -8.99
CA GLY A 294 -14.67 25.34 -10.13
C GLY A 294 -13.39 25.12 -10.95
N ILE A 295 -12.83 23.91 -10.92
CA ILE A 295 -11.72 23.52 -11.80
C ILE A 295 -12.23 23.36 -13.22
N ALA A 296 -11.48 23.91 -14.19
CA ALA A 296 -11.80 23.90 -15.61
C ALA A 296 -11.63 22.51 -16.26
N VAL A 297 -12.52 21.59 -15.93
CA VAL A 297 -12.69 20.32 -16.67
C VAL A 297 -13.45 20.63 -17.97
N PRO A 298 -12.95 20.20 -19.15
CA PRO A 298 -13.68 20.42 -20.40
C PRO A 298 -15.13 19.89 -20.32
N PRO A 299 -16.16 20.71 -20.61
CA PRO A 299 -17.55 20.32 -20.40
C PRO A 299 -17.96 19.04 -21.16
N GLY A 300 -17.42 18.87 -22.38
CA GLY A 300 -17.63 17.67 -23.19
C GLY A 300 -17.09 16.41 -22.51
N GLU A 301 -15.94 16.49 -21.85
CA GLU A 301 -15.28 15.35 -21.19
C GLU A 301 -15.93 14.99 -19.86
N LEU A 302 -16.39 16.00 -19.11
CA LEU A 302 -17.20 15.77 -17.91
C LEU A 302 -18.52 15.08 -18.29
N ALA A 303 -19.23 15.57 -19.31
CA ALA A 303 -20.46 14.97 -19.79
C ALA A 303 -20.26 13.54 -20.33
N ARG A 304 -19.18 13.30 -21.07
CA ARG A 304 -18.79 11.97 -21.57
C ARG A 304 -18.52 11.00 -20.42
N THR A 305 -17.78 11.43 -19.41
CA THR A 305 -17.45 10.61 -18.22
C THR A 305 -18.72 10.25 -17.44
N VAL A 306 -19.60 11.24 -17.20
CA VAL A 306 -20.88 11.04 -16.51
C VAL A 306 -21.79 10.09 -17.29
N ALA A 307 -21.89 10.26 -18.62
CA ALA A 307 -22.67 9.36 -19.46
C ALA A 307 -22.13 7.93 -19.45
N SER A 308 -20.80 7.75 -19.48
CA SER A 308 -20.16 6.44 -19.34
C SER A 308 -20.46 5.79 -17.98
N ALA A 309 -20.43 6.58 -16.90
CA ALA A 309 -20.74 6.12 -15.56
C ALA A 309 -22.22 5.74 -15.39
N ASP A 310 -23.14 6.44 -16.07
CA ASP A 310 -24.57 6.14 -16.04
C ASP A 310 -24.89 4.82 -16.79
N ARG A 311 -24.12 4.45 -17.83
CA ARG A 311 -24.25 3.16 -18.54
C ARG A 311 -23.96 1.94 -17.65
N ALA A 312 -23.28 2.12 -16.51
CA ALA A 312 -23.07 1.04 -15.55
C ALA A 312 -24.37 0.61 -14.81
N GLY A 313 -25.49 1.31 -15.02
CA GLY A 313 -26.80 0.91 -14.50
C GLY A 313 -26.80 0.79 -12.97
N LEU A 314 -27.48 -0.24 -12.43
CA LEU A 314 -27.58 -0.46 -10.98
C LEU A 314 -26.22 -0.80 -10.33
N SER A 315 -25.25 -1.30 -11.09
CA SER A 315 -23.92 -1.59 -10.55
C SER A 315 -23.20 -0.33 -10.06
N ARG A 316 -23.57 0.85 -10.59
CA ARG A 316 -23.01 2.15 -10.18
C ARG A 316 -23.31 2.46 -8.72
N TRP A 317 -24.42 1.96 -8.17
CA TRP A 317 -24.82 2.22 -6.78
C TRP A 317 -23.78 1.72 -5.79
N SER A 318 -23.22 0.52 -6.02
CA SER A 318 -22.15 -0.02 -5.18
C SER A 318 -20.88 0.83 -5.24
N SER A 319 -20.56 1.38 -6.40
CA SER A 319 -19.39 2.24 -6.60
C SER A 319 -19.59 3.63 -5.96
N VAL A 320 -20.77 4.23 -6.10
CA VAL A 320 -21.16 5.48 -5.41
C VAL A 320 -21.09 5.30 -3.90
N LEU A 321 -21.64 4.21 -3.35
CA LEU A 321 -21.50 3.83 -1.94
C LEU A 321 -20.04 3.69 -1.51
N GLN A 322 -19.19 3.14 -2.38
CA GLN A 322 -17.77 2.95 -2.08
C GLN A 322 -16.95 4.24 -2.14
N ALA A 323 -17.40 5.21 -2.92
CA ALA A 323 -16.78 6.53 -3.09
C ALA A 323 -17.20 7.54 -2.01
N LYS A 324 -18.26 7.27 -1.23
CA LYS A 324 -18.67 8.19 -0.15
C LYS A 324 -17.65 8.23 0.99
N PRO A 325 -17.38 9.42 1.55
CA PRO A 325 -16.52 9.57 2.70
C PRO A 325 -16.81 8.69 3.91
N ARG A 326 -15.75 8.15 4.53
CA ARG A 326 -15.86 7.32 5.74
C ARG A 326 -16.36 8.06 6.98
N THR A 327 -16.15 9.37 7.02
CA THR A 327 -16.55 10.28 8.10
C THR A 327 -18.05 10.56 8.13
N ASP A 328 -18.77 10.25 7.05
CA ASP A 328 -20.14 10.72 6.82
C ASP A 328 -21.17 9.57 6.98
N PHE A 329 -20.80 8.49 7.67
CA PHE A 329 -21.61 7.27 7.75
C PHE A 329 -22.42 7.14 9.04
N GLY A 330 -23.74 6.96 8.89
CA GLY A 330 -24.58 6.32 9.92
C GLY A 330 -24.51 4.78 9.86
N GLY A 331 -25.01 4.08 10.89
CA GLY A 331 -24.84 2.64 11.08
C GLY A 331 -25.31 1.73 9.93
N LEU A 332 -26.39 2.10 9.23
CA LEU A 332 -26.95 1.32 8.10
C LEU A 332 -26.05 1.35 6.85
N VAL A 333 -25.33 2.45 6.61
CA VAL A 333 -24.42 2.58 5.45
C VAL A 333 -23.13 1.78 5.67
N TRP A 334 -22.71 1.61 6.92
CA TRP A 334 -21.56 0.79 7.28
C TRP A 334 -21.77 -0.70 6.93
N LEU A 335 -22.95 -1.24 7.22
CA LEU A 335 -23.30 -2.64 6.92
C LEU A 335 -23.34 -2.92 5.41
N SER A 336 -24.01 -2.06 4.65
CA SER A 336 -24.12 -2.21 3.18
C SER A 336 -22.76 -2.10 2.48
N ARG A 337 -21.86 -1.23 2.97
CA ARG A 337 -20.47 -1.16 2.49
C ARG A 337 -19.66 -2.40 2.86
N GLY A 338 -19.87 -2.98 4.04
CA GLY A 338 -19.27 -4.27 4.43
C GLY A 338 -19.60 -5.37 3.43
N PHE A 339 -20.88 -5.45 3.03
CA PHE A 339 -21.34 -6.39 2.01
C PHE A 339 -20.72 -6.11 0.62
N ALA A 340 -20.70 -4.85 0.18
CA ALA A 340 -20.06 -4.45 -1.08
C ALA A 340 -18.55 -4.78 -1.10
N LYS A 341 -17.85 -4.56 0.01
CA LYS A 341 -16.43 -4.94 0.17
C LYS A 341 -16.26 -6.45 0.08
N GLN A 342 -17.12 -7.25 0.69
CA GLN A 342 -17.07 -8.71 0.61
C GLN A 342 -17.32 -9.21 -0.82
N LEU A 343 -18.29 -8.64 -1.54
CA LEU A 343 -18.51 -8.94 -2.96
C LEU A 343 -17.30 -8.60 -3.83
N ARG A 344 -16.65 -7.46 -3.59
CA ARG A 344 -15.40 -7.06 -4.27
C ARG A 344 -14.27 -8.05 -3.98
N LEU A 345 -14.07 -8.43 -2.72
CA LEU A 345 -13.05 -9.41 -2.31
C LEU A 345 -13.29 -10.79 -2.93
N LYS A 346 -14.56 -11.22 -3.09
CA LYS A 346 -14.92 -12.45 -3.83
C LYS A 346 -14.54 -12.35 -5.31
N ARG A 347 -14.73 -11.20 -5.96
CA ARG A 347 -14.31 -10.98 -7.36
C ARG A 347 -12.77 -10.93 -7.53
N LYS A 348 -12.03 -10.52 -6.50
CA LYS A 348 -10.55 -10.59 -6.48
C LYS A 348 -10.00 -12.01 -6.44
N LYS A 349 -10.79 -12.99 -5.99
CA LYS A 349 -10.33 -14.34 -5.63
C LYS A 349 -9.93 -15.24 -6.81
N GLY A 350 -9.93 -14.75 -8.05
CA GLY A 350 -9.76 -15.58 -9.25
C GLY A 350 -8.60 -15.24 -10.19
N ARG A 351 -7.73 -14.26 -9.91
CA ARG A 351 -6.81 -13.73 -10.96
C ARG A 351 -5.32 -13.76 -10.68
N LEU A 352 -4.89 -14.09 -9.46
CA LEU A 352 -3.50 -14.46 -9.16
C LEU A 352 -3.53 -15.93 -8.71
N GLN A 353 -3.54 -16.85 -9.66
CA GLN A 353 -3.46 -18.28 -9.37
C GLN A 353 -2.07 -18.58 -8.79
N GLN A 354 -2.04 -19.29 -7.67
CA GLN A 354 -0.82 -19.79 -7.04
C GLN A 354 -0.95 -21.30 -6.83
N PRO A 355 0.16 -22.05 -6.87
CA PRO A 355 0.32 -23.21 -5.99
C PRO A 355 0.37 -22.71 -4.54
N ALA A 356 -0.47 -23.28 -3.66
CA ALA A 356 -0.46 -22.94 -2.25
C ALA A 356 0.95 -23.16 -1.66
N ALA A 357 1.52 -22.15 -0.99
CA ALA A 357 2.74 -22.38 -0.23
C ALA A 357 2.50 -23.51 0.79
N THR A 358 3.49 -24.37 0.94
CA THR A 358 3.46 -25.46 1.92
C THR A 358 3.43 -24.86 3.32
N VAL A 359 2.25 -24.83 3.94
CA VAL A 359 2.05 -24.34 5.32
C VAL A 359 1.76 -25.50 6.24
N TRP A 360 2.65 -25.74 7.20
CA TRP A 360 2.49 -26.75 8.24
C TRP A 360 1.80 -26.12 9.44
N ARG A 361 0.68 -26.72 9.87
CA ARG A 361 -0.06 -26.25 11.04
C ARG A 361 0.50 -26.90 12.30
N GLY A 362 0.94 -26.07 13.24
CA GLY A 362 1.45 -26.51 14.52
C GLY A 362 0.35 -27.06 15.42
N LYS A 363 0.63 -28.18 16.08
CA LYS A 363 -0.25 -28.79 17.08
C LYS A 363 0.41 -28.75 18.45
N PRO A 364 -0.30 -28.35 19.52
CA PRO A 364 0.24 -28.40 20.87
C PRO A 364 0.44 -29.86 21.30
N VAL A 365 1.53 -30.13 22.01
CA VAL A 365 1.83 -31.45 22.58
C VAL A 365 1.78 -31.36 24.10
N LEU A 366 0.97 -32.21 24.74
CA LEU A 366 0.78 -32.25 26.20
C LEU A 366 1.96 -32.85 26.98
N ARG A 367 2.98 -33.35 26.27
CA ARG A 367 4.05 -34.13 26.87
C ARG A 367 5.07 -33.21 27.55
N ARG A 368 5.44 -33.51 28.80
CA ARG A 368 6.64 -32.97 29.46
C ARG A 368 7.84 -33.28 28.57
N ALA A 369 8.32 -32.29 27.81
CA ALA A 369 9.50 -32.43 26.99
C ALA A 369 10.71 -32.63 27.91
N LYS A 370 11.54 -33.63 27.62
CA LYS A 370 12.84 -33.80 28.30
C LYS A 370 13.65 -32.50 28.16
N PRO A 371 14.52 -32.16 29.13
CA PRO A 371 15.44 -31.04 28.97
C PRO A 371 16.24 -31.23 27.67
N ALA A 372 16.15 -30.26 26.78
CA ALA A 372 16.95 -30.22 25.56
C ALA A 372 18.20 -29.38 25.83
N PRO A 373 19.37 -29.79 25.32
CA PRO A 373 20.63 -29.07 25.55
C PRO A 373 20.72 -27.73 24.79
N ALA A 374 19.84 -27.49 23.81
CA ALA A 374 19.90 -26.30 22.96
C ALA A 374 19.35 -25.05 23.66
N ALA A 375 20.06 -23.93 23.56
CA ALA A 375 19.58 -22.63 24.02
C ALA A 375 18.35 -22.17 23.21
N PHE A 376 17.55 -21.28 23.80
CA PHE A 376 16.53 -20.57 23.06
C PHE A 376 17.20 -19.66 22.03
N ALA A 377 16.89 -19.86 20.75
CA ALA A 377 17.47 -19.13 19.65
C ALA A 377 16.40 -18.77 18.61
N LEU A 378 16.66 -17.75 17.79
CA LEU A 378 15.80 -17.37 16.67
C LEU A 378 16.06 -18.22 15.42
N SER A 379 17.19 -18.91 15.35
CA SER A 379 17.56 -19.79 14.23
C SER A 379 18.31 -21.01 14.76
N GLN A 380 17.96 -22.20 14.27
CA GLN A 380 18.65 -23.45 14.61
C GLN A 380 18.74 -24.35 13.37
N ALA A 381 19.89 -25.01 13.20
CA ALA A 381 20.08 -25.99 12.14
C ALA A 381 19.25 -27.25 12.43
N LEU A 382 18.64 -27.78 11.37
CA LEU A 382 18.02 -29.09 11.37
C LEU A 382 19.04 -30.13 10.90
N PRO A 383 18.97 -31.38 11.39
CA PRO A 383 19.82 -32.45 10.89
C PRO A 383 19.62 -32.66 9.40
N SER A 384 20.67 -33.09 8.69
CA SER A 384 20.56 -33.48 7.29
C SER A 384 19.87 -34.85 7.17
N PRO A 385 18.99 -35.05 6.17
CA PRO A 385 18.46 -36.38 5.89
C PRO A 385 19.57 -37.30 5.36
N ASN A 386 19.46 -38.60 5.65
CA ASN A 386 20.44 -39.58 5.19
C ASN A 386 20.28 -39.97 3.70
N MET A 387 19.18 -39.58 3.05
CA MET A 387 18.90 -39.88 1.65
C MET A 387 18.36 -38.65 0.92
N ALA A 388 18.68 -38.53 -0.36
CA ALA A 388 18.07 -37.57 -1.27
C ALA A 388 16.63 -37.99 -1.62
N GLY A 389 15.82 -37.02 -2.02
CA GLY A 389 14.43 -37.23 -2.44
C GLY A 389 13.39 -36.59 -1.51
N GLU A 390 12.13 -36.94 -1.72
CA GLU A 390 11.03 -36.48 -0.86
C GLU A 390 10.98 -37.27 0.45
N MET A 391 10.89 -36.54 1.55
CA MET A 391 10.78 -37.11 2.89
C MET A 391 9.73 -36.39 3.73
N MET A 392 9.19 -37.08 4.71
CA MET A 392 8.41 -36.48 5.79
C MET A 392 9.35 -35.98 6.88
N LEU A 393 9.23 -34.71 7.23
CA LEU A 393 9.95 -34.09 8.34
C LEU A 393 8.98 -33.78 9.49
N ASP A 394 9.26 -34.34 10.66
CA ASP A 394 8.59 -34.06 11.93
C ASP A 394 9.49 -33.18 12.80
N VAL A 395 9.00 -31.98 13.16
CA VAL A 395 9.72 -30.99 13.96
C VAL A 395 8.95 -30.73 15.24
N THR A 396 9.63 -30.80 16.38
CA THR A 396 9.08 -30.41 17.68
C THR A 396 9.92 -29.30 18.29
N VAL A 397 9.29 -28.21 18.68
CA VAL A 397 9.95 -27.04 19.30
C VAL A 397 9.31 -26.68 20.63
N ARG A 398 10.12 -26.16 21.55
CA ARG A 398 9.66 -25.46 22.76
C ARG A 398 9.80 -23.96 22.55
N ILE A 399 8.79 -23.21 22.98
CA ILE A 399 8.76 -21.74 22.93
C ILE A 399 8.19 -21.19 24.23
N VAL A 400 8.61 -19.99 24.61
CA VAL A 400 7.99 -19.23 25.70
C VAL A 400 7.07 -18.19 25.06
N VAL A 401 5.76 -18.30 25.33
CA VAL A 401 4.76 -17.43 24.70
C VAL A 401 4.35 -16.32 25.68
N PRO A 402 4.35 -15.04 25.25
CA PRO A 402 3.82 -13.94 26.06
C PRO A 402 2.31 -14.10 26.35
N PRO A 403 1.77 -13.42 27.39
CA PRO A 403 0.36 -13.50 27.79
C PRO A 403 -0.60 -12.74 26.85
N VAL A 404 -0.46 -12.91 25.54
CA VAL A 404 -1.28 -12.25 24.51
C VAL A 404 -1.73 -13.24 23.45
N ARG A 405 -2.86 -12.92 22.79
CA ARG A 405 -3.29 -13.68 21.61
C ARG A 405 -2.36 -13.36 20.45
N ARG A 406 -1.73 -14.37 19.88
CA ARG A 406 -0.75 -14.17 18.81
C ARG A 406 -0.61 -15.35 17.87
N ARG A 407 -0.01 -15.08 16.72
CA ARG A 407 0.47 -16.11 15.79
C ARG A 407 1.92 -16.42 16.10
N ILE A 408 2.27 -17.67 15.89
CA ILE A 408 3.66 -18.14 15.88
C ILE A 408 3.96 -18.47 14.43
N GLU A 409 5.00 -17.83 13.90
CA GLU A 409 5.43 -17.95 12.52
C GLU A 409 6.89 -18.42 12.55
N MET A 410 7.17 -19.49 11.82
CA MET A 410 8.52 -19.99 11.62
C MET A 410 8.67 -20.41 10.17
N GLU A 411 9.90 -20.47 9.68
CA GLU A 411 10.21 -20.86 8.31
C GLU A 411 11.35 -21.87 8.30
N ILE A 412 11.29 -22.82 7.38
CA ILE A 412 12.41 -23.71 7.06
C ILE A 412 13.00 -23.24 5.74
N ASN A 413 14.29 -22.92 5.76
CA ASN A 413 15.04 -22.41 4.61
C ASN A 413 16.29 -23.28 4.37
N ALA A 414 16.73 -23.39 3.12
CA ALA A 414 17.91 -24.15 2.70
C ALA A 414 18.85 -23.24 1.90
N GLY A 415 19.74 -22.53 2.60
CA GLY A 415 20.50 -21.43 2.02
C GLY A 415 19.58 -20.33 1.45
N GLY A 416 19.65 -20.08 0.15
CA GLY A 416 18.81 -19.10 -0.54
C GLY A 416 17.40 -19.57 -0.93
N LEU A 417 17.00 -20.79 -0.55
CA LEU A 417 15.72 -21.39 -0.95
C LEU A 417 14.76 -21.52 0.23
N HIS A 418 13.48 -21.25 0.00
CA HIS A 418 12.43 -21.51 0.99
C HIS A 418 11.89 -22.94 0.85
N VAL A 419 11.69 -23.62 1.98
CA VAL A 419 11.21 -25.02 2.01
C VAL A 419 9.78 -25.09 2.53
N ALA A 420 9.52 -24.55 3.72
CA ALA A 420 8.19 -24.63 4.34
C ALA A 420 7.93 -23.50 5.33
N ARG A 421 6.66 -23.13 5.48
CA ARG A 421 6.22 -22.21 6.52
C ARG A 421 5.49 -22.97 7.62
N LEU A 422 5.87 -22.73 8.86
CA LEU A 422 5.31 -23.37 10.05
C LEU A 422 4.49 -22.32 10.81
N ARG A 423 3.22 -22.62 11.08
CA ARG A 423 2.30 -21.66 11.69
C ARG A 423 1.44 -22.27 12.78
N SER A 424 1.34 -21.58 13.91
CA SER A 424 0.43 -21.92 15.01
C SER A 424 -0.29 -20.67 15.52
N LEU A 425 -1.48 -20.85 16.10
CA LEU A 425 -2.26 -19.77 16.71
C LEU A 425 -2.41 -20.02 18.21
N VAL A 426 -2.00 -19.04 19.01
CA VAL A 426 -2.20 -19.06 20.47
C VAL A 426 -3.36 -18.14 20.82
N ILE A 427 -4.45 -18.76 21.29
CA ILE A 427 -5.70 -18.05 21.66
C ILE A 427 -5.74 -17.76 23.17
N SER A 428 -5.03 -18.54 23.98
CA SER A 428 -4.92 -18.32 25.42
C SER A 428 -4.05 -17.09 25.74
N ARG A 429 -4.46 -16.33 26.76
CA ARG A 429 -3.71 -15.18 27.29
C ARG A 429 -2.88 -15.53 28.54
N ALA A 430 -2.83 -16.81 28.94
CA ALA A 430 -2.07 -17.22 30.12
C ALA A 430 -0.55 -17.16 29.91
N GLY A 431 -0.08 -17.09 28.65
CA GLY A 431 1.33 -17.16 28.31
C GLY A 431 1.97 -18.51 28.68
N GLY A 432 3.28 -18.48 28.90
CA GLY A 432 4.08 -19.60 29.39
C GLY A 432 4.65 -20.50 28.30
N GLU A 433 5.30 -21.57 28.74
CA GLU A 433 5.93 -22.53 27.83
C GLU A 433 4.88 -23.31 27.02
N LYS A 434 5.18 -23.48 25.72
CA LYS A 434 4.42 -24.33 24.81
C LYS A 434 5.37 -25.23 24.03
N VAL A 435 4.94 -26.47 23.82
CA VAL A 435 5.60 -27.41 22.92
C VAL A 435 4.72 -27.58 21.69
N LEU A 436 5.28 -27.32 20.51
CA LEU A 436 4.58 -27.40 19.23
C LEU A 436 5.21 -28.47 18.35
N HIS A 437 4.37 -29.29 17.75
CA HIS A 437 4.74 -30.27 16.73
C HIS A 437 4.26 -29.81 15.35
N PHE A 438 5.12 -29.94 14.36
CA PHE A 438 4.88 -29.66 12.96
C PHE A 438 5.31 -30.86 12.12
N ARG A 439 4.59 -31.11 11.03
CA ARG A 439 4.87 -32.21 10.12
C ARG A 439 4.53 -31.83 8.69
N GLY A 440 5.40 -32.17 7.75
CA GLY A 440 5.08 -32.10 6.33
C GLY A 440 6.19 -32.64 5.43
N ARG A 441 5.95 -32.56 4.12
CA ARG A 441 6.89 -33.04 3.10
C ARG A 441 7.98 -32.00 2.84
N VAL A 442 9.20 -32.48 2.67
CA VAL A 442 10.36 -31.70 2.23
C VAL A 442 11.10 -32.46 1.15
N SER A 443 11.58 -31.75 0.13
CA SER A 443 12.43 -32.31 -0.91
C SER A 443 13.88 -31.93 -0.60
N HIS A 444 14.76 -32.91 -0.47
CA HIS A 444 16.19 -32.69 -0.30
C HIS A 444 16.93 -33.12 -1.57
N GLY A 445 17.61 -32.17 -2.24
CA GLY A 445 18.42 -32.44 -3.42
C GLY A 445 19.79 -33.05 -3.07
N GLU A 446 20.49 -33.60 -4.06
CA GLU A 446 21.82 -34.21 -3.90
C GLU A 446 22.90 -33.23 -3.40
N ALA A 447 22.73 -31.93 -3.65
CA ALA A 447 23.59 -30.88 -3.10
C ALA A 447 23.09 -30.49 -1.68
N GLY A 448 23.62 -31.17 -0.66
CA GLY A 448 23.24 -31.10 0.75
C GLY A 448 23.36 -29.73 1.44
N ARG A 449 22.44 -28.80 1.13
CA ARG A 449 22.30 -27.54 1.87
C ARG A 449 21.65 -27.81 3.23
N ALA A 450 22.28 -27.31 4.30
CA ALA A 450 21.74 -27.40 5.64
C ALA A 450 20.38 -26.71 5.73
N LEU A 451 19.41 -27.40 6.32
CA LEU A 451 18.08 -26.87 6.59
C LEU A 451 18.15 -26.04 7.87
N MET A 452 17.68 -24.80 7.82
CA MET A 452 17.59 -23.89 8.95
C MET A 452 16.14 -23.68 9.32
N LEU A 453 15.80 -23.86 10.59
CA LEU A 453 14.52 -23.47 11.15
C LEU A 453 14.67 -22.09 11.79
N GLU A 454 13.85 -21.15 11.37
CA GLU A 454 13.94 -19.74 11.77
C GLU A 454 12.61 -19.24 12.33
N ALA A 455 12.64 -18.62 13.51
CA ALA A 455 11.50 -17.90 14.04
C ALA A 455 11.33 -16.57 13.32
N ARG A 456 10.10 -16.26 12.93
CA ARG A 456 9.76 -15.03 12.19
C ARG A 456 8.76 -14.19 12.97
N PRO A 457 8.86 -12.85 12.89
CA PRO A 457 7.78 -12.00 13.37
C PRO A 457 6.56 -12.14 12.46
N SER A 458 5.37 -11.99 13.03
CA SER A 458 4.11 -12.04 12.27
C SER A 458 3.77 -10.73 11.55
N ARG A 459 4.50 -9.65 11.88
CA ARG A 459 4.53 -8.35 11.23
C ARG A 459 5.90 -7.71 11.49
N GLN A 460 6.45 -6.98 10.52
CA GLN A 460 7.68 -6.21 10.71
C GLN A 460 7.33 -4.75 11.03
N PHE A 461 8.06 -4.18 12.01
CA PHE A 461 8.04 -2.77 12.33
C PHE A 461 9.41 -2.16 12.08
N ARG A 462 9.46 -0.83 11.92
CA ARG A 462 10.71 -0.09 11.71
C ARG A 462 11.59 -0.13 12.95
N SER A 463 10.98 0.04 14.12
CA SER A 463 11.60 -0.15 15.42
C SER A 463 10.74 -1.06 16.29
N TRP A 464 11.39 -1.74 17.23
CA TRP A 464 10.76 -2.69 18.14
C TRP A 464 10.86 -2.14 19.57
N ASP A 465 10.37 -0.91 19.77
CA ASP A 465 10.52 -0.19 21.04
C ASP A 465 9.28 -0.36 21.95
N ASN A 466 8.18 -0.87 21.39
CA ASN A 466 6.94 -1.10 22.11
C ASN A 466 6.82 -2.57 22.54
N GLU A 467 6.90 -2.80 23.86
CA GLU A 467 6.82 -4.14 24.45
C GLU A 467 5.53 -4.90 24.06
N ALA A 468 4.39 -4.20 23.94
CA ALA A 468 3.14 -4.83 23.56
C ALA A 468 3.16 -5.28 22.09
N GLU A 469 3.80 -4.51 21.20
CA GLU A 469 3.97 -4.91 19.81
C GLU A 469 4.96 -6.07 19.66
N ILE A 470 6.06 -6.05 20.40
CA ILE A 470 7.01 -7.17 20.48
C ILE A 470 6.29 -8.43 20.97
N ALA A 471 5.52 -8.31 22.06
CA ALA A 471 4.78 -9.43 22.64
C ALA A 471 3.72 -9.99 21.68
N ALA A 472 3.07 -9.15 20.87
CA ALA A 472 2.04 -9.57 19.93
C ALA A 472 2.61 -10.12 18.61
N TYR A 473 3.69 -9.51 18.10
CA TYR A 473 4.13 -9.72 16.72
C TYR A 473 5.58 -10.18 16.56
N GLY A 474 6.48 -9.91 17.52
CA GLY A 474 7.92 -10.18 17.42
C GLY A 474 8.26 -11.67 17.25
N ALA A 475 9.42 -11.99 16.67
CA ALA A 475 9.84 -13.39 16.58
C ALA A 475 10.07 -13.98 17.99
N LEU A 476 9.64 -15.22 18.21
CA LEU A 476 9.85 -15.90 19.49
C LEU A 476 11.06 -16.82 19.40
N PRO A 477 12.08 -16.66 20.26
CA PRO A 477 13.12 -17.66 20.43
C PRO A 477 12.50 -19.02 20.77
N PHE A 478 13.11 -20.08 20.25
CA PHE A 478 12.64 -21.45 20.43
C PHE A 478 13.82 -22.36 20.77
N GLN A 479 13.53 -23.52 21.34
CA GLN A 479 14.44 -24.66 21.45
C GLN A 479 13.98 -25.77 20.51
N LEU A 480 14.86 -26.28 19.65
CA LEU A 480 14.58 -27.48 18.88
C LEU A 480 14.67 -28.70 19.80
N LEU A 481 13.54 -29.40 20.00
CA LEU A 481 13.50 -30.61 20.84
C LEU A 481 13.75 -31.87 20.02
N SER A 482 13.27 -31.90 18.78
CA SER A 482 13.49 -33.02 17.87
C SER A 482 13.24 -32.59 16.42
N ALA A 483 14.03 -33.12 15.50
CA ALA A 483 13.75 -33.11 14.07
C ALA A 483 14.03 -34.51 13.52
N ARG A 484 13.05 -35.14 12.90
CA ARG A 484 13.17 -36.52 12.40
C ARG A 484 12.67 -36.61 10.97
N PHE A 485 13.46 -37.26 10.12
CA PHE A 485 13.10 -37.57 8.75
C PHE A 485 12.56 -39.00 8.68
N SER A 486 11.55 -39.20 7.85
CA SER A 486 10.99 -40.52 7.54
C SER A 486 10.58 -40.59 6.07
N PRO A 487 10.55 -41.79 5.46
CA PRO A 487 10.08 -41.95 4.09
C PRO A 487 8.65 -41.42 3.91
N THR A 488 8.38 -40.83 2.74
CA THR A 488 7.00 -40.53 2.30
C THR A 488 6.27 -41.85 2.07
N ARG A 489 5.28 -42.15 2.91
CA ARG A 489 4.34 -43.26 2.66
C ARG A 489 3.35 -42.89 1.58
#